data_AF-A0A0F9IA70-F1
#
_entry.id   AF-A0A0F9IA70-F1
#
_cell.length_a   1.000
_cell.length_b   1.000
_cell.length_c   1.000
_cell.angle_alpha   90.00
_cell.angle_beta   90.00
_cell.angle_gamma   90.00
#
_symmetry.space_group_name_H-M   'P 1'
#
loop_
_entity.id
_entity.type
_entity.pdbx_description
1 polymer ?
#
loop_
_entity_poly.entity_id
_entity_poly.type
_entity_poly.pdbx_seq_one_letter_code
_entity_poly.pdbx_strand_id
1 'polypeptide(L)'
;MDENARQRLLDQISWGNILLTEGTPVPFVLHTPTAEIKARSSLIYDMHFQKAIKDGLMRKEAVIEHFTVLGEWDPQTDVEIAGIREDIQIMKKGLLDYLFQKGKLEKVRTTIRSAEKALIERLAMRMKLTKISADSQALMMQQRFVISKITKTMDDVLYWATDKAFLDDQNVELINKLVSIFYQGSSVSVNQMRELARTHPWRGLWMANKNNGHWFNKSPEECSDLQQALLYWSCIYDVVFESMDRPIKDVVEDDDLLDSWFLRQADKVEKHAREELFKPQTDKMKHKDGRQEQFIITDKTGAEKVYSLNDPINRARIKAKQQVISKHEVIKEQNMPDSQMEMRQLAMKQCRDKIKGRG
;
A
#
# COMPACT_ATOMS: atom_id res chain seq x y z
N MET A 1 -15.44 12.03 -15.59
CA MET A 1 -16.88 11.70 -15.72
C MET A 1 -17.69 12.99 -15.93
N ASP A 2 -18.83 12.93 -16.62
CA ASP A 2 -19.74 14.10 -16.67
C ASP A 2 -20.44 14.32 -15.31
N GLU A 3 -21.14 15.44 -15.13
CA GLU A 3 -21.81 15.79 -13.87
C GLU A 3 -22.95 14.81 -13.51
N ASN A 4 -23.75 14.37 -14.48
CA ASN A 4 -24.84 13.43 -14.25
C ASN A 4 -24.32 12.04 -13.87
N ALA A 5 -23.21 11.61 -14.47
CA ALA A 5 -22.53 10.36 -14.14
C ALA A 5 -21.96 10.41 -12.73
N ARG A 6 -21.38 11.54 -12.31
CA ARG A 6 -20.92 11.76 -10.93
C ARG A 6 -22.08 11.72 -9.95
N GLN A 7 -23.22 12.34 -10.27
CA GLN A 7 -24.40 12.31 -9.41
C GLN A 7 -24.95 10.89 -9.25
N ARG A 8 -25.13 10.13 -10.35
CA ARG A 8 -25.60 8.74 -10.28
C ARG A 8 -24.67 7.85 -9.44
N LEU A 9 -23.37 8.02 -9.62
CA LEU A 9 -22.37 7.29 -8.84
C LEU A 9 -22.45 7.67 -7.35
N LEU A 10 -22.61 8.96 -7.06
CA LEU A 10 -22.80 9.43 -5.70
C LEU A 10 -24.08 8.87 -5.06
N ASP A 11 -25.19 8.81 -5.80
CA ASP A 11 -26.46 8.25 -5.31
C ASP A 11 -26.30 6.76 -4.98
N GLN A 12 -25.61 6.01 -5.86
CA GLN A 12 -25.28 4.60 -5.63
C GLN A 12 -24.44 4.40 -4.36
N ILE A 13 -23.38 5.20 -4.19
CA ILE A 13 -22.50 5.13 -3.00
C ILE A 13 -23.27 5.56 -1.74
N SER A 14 -24.09 6.61 -1.84
CA SER A 14 -24.85 7.14 -0.71
C SER A 14 -25.89 6.14 -0.20
N TRP A 15 -26.51 5.37 -1.09
CA TRP A 15 -27.42 4.30 -0.70
C TRP A 15 -26.67 3.17 0.05
N GLY A 16 -25.48 2.80 -0.42
CA GLY A 16 -24.59 1.84 0.24
C GLY A 16 -25.03 0.38 0.17
N ASN A 17 -26.08 0.07 -0.59
CA ASN A 17 -26.53 -1.28 -0.87
C ASN A 17 -26.24 -1.63 -2.34
N ILE A 18 -26.15 -2.92 -2.64
CA ILE A 18 -25.93 -3.41 -4.01
C ILE A 18 -27.25 -3.96 -4.55
N LEU A 19 -27.74 -3.38 -5.65
CA LEU A 19 -28.91 -3.88 -6.36
C LEU A 19 -28.46 -4.90 -7.42
N LEU A 20 -29.02 -6.11 -7.35
CA LEU A 20 -28.84 -7.15 -8.35
C LEU A 20 -30.14 -7.30 -9.16
N THR A 21 -30.11 -6.91 -10.43
CA THR A 21 -31.22 -7.05 -11.38
C THR A 21 -30.95 -8.10 -12.48
N GLU A 22 -29.69 -8.44 -12.73
CA GLU A 22 -29.32 -9.28 -13.86
C GLU A 22 -29.27 -10.78 -13.51
N GLY A 23 -29.95 -11.59 -14.32
CA GLY A 23 -29.87 -13.05 -14.27
C GLY A 23 -30.56 -13.69 -13.07
N THR A 24 -31.48 -12.98 -12.40
CA THR A 24 -32.38 -13.53 -11.39
C THR A 24 -33.82 -13.16 -11.75
N PRO A 25 -34.81 -14.05 -11.52
CA PRO A 25 -36.21 -13.76 -11.82
C PRO A 25 -36.80 -12.67 -10.92
N VAL A 26 -36.18 -12.43 -9.75
CA VAL A 26 -36.54 -11.39 -8.80
C VAL A 26 -35.28 -10.57 -8.48
N PRO A 27 -35.37 -9.23 -8.45
CA PRO A 27 -34.26 -8.38 -8.03
C PRO A 27 -33.93 -8.56 -6.54
N PHE A 28 -32.65 -8.61 -6.22
CA PHE A 28 -32.14 -8.71 -4.85
C PHE A 28 -31.42 -7.43 -4.44
N VAL A 29 -31.50 -7.10 -3.16
CA VAL A 29 -30.74 -6.02 -2.54
C VAL A 29 -29.80 -6.63 -1.50
N LEU A 30 -28.50 -6.39 -1.65
CA LEU A 30 -27.49 -6.77 -0.68
C LEU A 30 -27.18 -5.59 0.22
N HIS A 31 -27.55 -5.71 1.48
CA HIS A 31 -27.34 -4.66 2.48
C HIS A 31 -25.92 -4.70 3.05
N THR A 32 -25.43 -3.56 3.51
CA THR A 32 -24.18 -3.55 4.28
C THR A 32 -24.38 -4.32 5.60
N PRO A 33 -23.51 -5.27 5.97
CA PRO A 33 -23.64 -6.04 7.21
C PRO A 33 -23.46 -5.14 8.43
N THR A 34 -24.32 -5.32 9.42
CA THR A 34 -24.22 -4.64 10.72
C THR A 34 -23.00 -5.13 11.52
N ALA A 35 -22.59 -4.38 12.54
CA ALA A 35 -21.52 -4.79 13.45
C ALA A 35 -21.78 -6.18 14.08
N GLU A 36 -23.04 -6.46 14.41
CA GLU A 36 -23.46 -7.76 14.93
C GLU A 36 -23.23 -8.90 13.92
N ILE A 37 -23.64 -8.71 12.65
CA ILE A 37 -23.44 -9.72 11.60
C ILE A 37 -21.93 -9.96 11.39
N LYS A 38 -21.11 -8.90 11.41
CA LYS A 38 -19.65 -8.99 11.29
C LYS A 38 -19.02 -9.77 12.46
N ALA A 39 -19.47 -9.51 13.69
CA ALA A 39 -18.98 -10.23 14.86
C ALA A 39 -19.37 -11.71 14.81
N ARG A 40 -20.64 -12.01 14.48
CA ARG A 40 -21.12 -13.39 14.34
C ARG A 40 -20.42 -14.13 13.22
N SER A 41 -20.17 -13.49 12.08
CA SER A 41 -19.48 -14.13 10.95
C SER A 41 -18.04 -14.52 11.31
N SER A 42 -17.37 -13.75 12.16
CA SER A 42 -16.03 -14.08 12.68
C SER A 42 -16.06 -15.36 13.52
N LEU A 43 -17.10 -15.56 14.35
CA LEU A 43 -17.28 -16.81 15.08
C LEU A 43 -17.54 -18.01 14.14
N ILE A 44 -18.33 -17.79 13.08
CA ILE A 44 -18.55 -18.81 12.03
C ILE A 44 -17.23 -19.20 11.37
N TYR A 45 -16.36 -18.24 11.08
CA TYR A 45 -15.01 -18.52 10.55
C TYR A 45 -14.25 -19.45 11.50
N ASP A 46 -14.13 -19.08 12.78
CA ASP A 46 -13.35 -19.85 13.76
C ASP A 46 -13.89 -21.27 13.93
N MET A 47 -15.22 -21.42 14.02
CA MET A 47 -15.88 -22.73 14.12
C MET A 47 -15.57 -23.62 12.92
N HIS A 48 -15.71 -23.09 11.70
CA HIS A 48 -15.47 -23.86 10.48
C HIS A 48 -13.99 -24.13 10.24
N PHE A 49 -13.11 -23.21 10.66
CA PHE A 49 -11.67 -23.42 10.61
C PHE A 49 -11.25 -24.59 11.50
N GLN A 50 -11.68 -24.61 12.77
CA GLN A 50 -11.37 -25.72 13.69
C GLN A 50 -11.94 -27.05 13.20
N LYS A 51 -13.16 -27.03 12.64
CA LYS A 51 -13.76 -28.21 12.01
C LYS A 51 -12.92 -28.71 10.84
N ALA A 52 -12.53 -27.82 9.91
CA ALA A 52 -11.73 -28.19 8.75
C ALA A 52 -10.37 -28.80 9.15
N ILE A 53 -9.70 -28.23 10.16
CA ILE A 53 -8.46 -28.80 10.71
C ILE A 53 -8.71 -30.21 11.27
N LYS A 54 -9.79 -30.40 12.02
CA LYS A 54 -10.17 -31.72 12.57
C LYS A 54 -10.50 -32.73 11.47
N ASP A 55 -11.10 -32.28 10.37
CA ASP A 55 -11.40 -33.08 9.18
C ASP A 55 -10.15 -33.36 8.32
N GLY A 56 -8.97 -32.89 8.74
CA GLY A 56 -7.68 -33.18 8.13
C GLY A 56 -7.21 -32.18 7.07
N LEU A 57 -7.90 -31.04 6.92
CA LEU A 57 -7.43 -30.00 6.00
C LEU A 57 -6.20 -29.29 6.57
N MET A 58 -5.28 -28.95 5.67
CA MET A 58 -4.07 -28.22 6.02
C MET A 58 -4.32 -26.71 6.09
N ARG A 59 -3.51 -26.01 6.89
CA ARG A 59 -3.43 -24.54 6.87
C ARG A 59 -2.86 -24.05 5.56
N LYS A 60 -3.15 -22.80 5.20
CA LYS A 60 -2.71 -22.16 3.95
C LYS A 60 -1.20 -22.30 3.69
N GLU A 61 -0.36 -22.11 4.69
CA GLU A 61 1.09 -22.20 4.57
C GLU A 61 1.54 -23.63 4.30
N ALA A 62 0.98 -24.60 5.04
CA ALA A 62 1.27 -26.03 4.86
C ALA A 62 0.80 -26.55 3.49
N VAL A 63 -0.29 -26.00 2.95
CA VAL A 63 -0.73 -26.31 1.57
C VAL A 63 0.31 -25.86 0.55
N ILE A 64 0.89 -24.66 0.71
CA ILE A 64 1.95 -24.18 -0.18
C ILE A 64 3.19 -25.07 -0.07
N GLU A 65 3.63 -25.39 1.15
CA GLU A 65 4.77 -26.29 1.38
C GLU A 65 4.55 -27.65 0.71
N HIS A 66 3.34 -28.21 0.85
CA HIS A 66 2.97 -29.46 0.20
C HIS A 66 3.06 -29.38 -1.33
N PHE A 67 2.52 -28.32 -1.93
CA PHE A 67 2.62 -28.12 -3.38
C PHE A 67 4.04 -27.83 -3.86
N THR A 68 4.90 -27.26 -3.02
CA THR A 68 6.33 -27.13 -3.30
C THR A 68 7.02 -28.49 -3.36
N VAL A 69 6.73 -29.39 -2.42
CA VAL A 69 7.27 -30.76 -2.45
C VAL A 69 6.81 -31.53 -3.70
N LEU A 70 5.58 -31.29 -4.15
CA LEU A 70 5.04 -31.88 -5.38
C LEU A 70 5.57 -31.25 -6.67
N GLY A 71 6.33 -30.15 -6.60
CA GLY A 71 6.83 -29.41 -7.76
C GLY A 71 5.78 -28.55 -8.48
N GLU A 72 4.60 -28.38 -7.88
CA GLU A 72 3.49 -27.56 -8.41
C GLU A 72 3.61 -26.07 -8.01
N TRP A 73 4.45 -25.76 -7.02
CA TRP A 73 4.80 -24.39 -6.62
C TRP A 73 6.31 -24.22 -6.50
N ASP A 74 6.87 -23.27 -7.24
CA ASP A 74 8.27 -22.88 -7.15
C ASP A 74 8.47 -21.78 -6.09
N PRO A 75 9.25 -22.00 -5.01
CA PRO A 75 9.59 -20.97 -4.03
C PRO A 75 10.20 -19.71 -4.63
N GLN A 76 10.86 -19.82 -5.80
CA GLN A 76 11.37 -18.67 -6.53
C GLN A 76 10.25 -17.72 -6.96
N THR A 77 9.02 -18.24 -7.16
CA THR A 77 7.85 -17.41 -7.48
C THR A 77 7.52 -16.45 -6.34
N ASP A 78 7.72 -16.84 -5.07
CA ASP A 78 7.47 -15.93 -3.94
C ASP A 78 8.52 -14.81 -3.87
N VAL A 79 9.77 -15.11 -4.22
CA VAL A 79 10.84 -14.11 -4.37
C VAL A 79 10.52 -13.15 -5.53
N GLU A 80 10.06 -13.67 -6.66
CA GLU A 80 9.62 -12.86 -7.81
C GLU A 80 8.44 -11.95 -7.45
N ILE A 81 7.45 -12.45 -6.71
CA ILE A 81 6.32 -11.64 -6.23
C ILE A 81 6.80 -10.47 -5.36
N ALA A 82 7.75 -10.74 -4.45
CA ALA A 82 8.32 -9.69 -3.61
C ALA A 82 9.12 -8.66 -4.44
N GLY A 83 9.95 -9.13 -5.38
CA GLY A 83 10.72 -8.27 -6.27
C GLY A 83 9.84 -7.38 -7.16
N ILE A 84 8.79 -7.94 -7.78
CA ILE A 84 7.84 -7.18 -8.61
C ILE A 84 7.15 -6.08 -7.79
N ARG A 85 6.78 -6.35 -6.53
CA ARG A 85 6.17 -5.34 -5.64
C ARG A 85 7.13 -4.19 -5.37
N GLU A 86 8.38 -4.50 -5.06
CA GLU A 86 9.42 -3.50 -4.81
C GLU A 86 9.69 -2.67 -6.06
N ASP A 87 9.85 -3.31 -7.22
CA ASP A 87 10.07 -2.65 -8.51
C ASP A 87 8.93 -1.69 -8.86
N ILE A 88 7.67 -2.12 -8.69
CA ILE A 88 6.49 -1.25 -8.89
C ILE A 88 6.57 -0.01 -8.00
N GLN A 89 6.93 -0.17 -6.73
CA GLN A 89 7.03 0.95 -5.79
C GLN A 89 8.17 1.91 -6.17
N ILE A 90 9.33 1.40 -6.58
CA ILE A 90 10.46 2.19 -7.06
C ILE A 90 10.07 2.98 -8.32
N MET A 91 9.43 2.32 -9.29
CA MET A 91 8.96 2.97 -10.51
C MET A 91 7.93 4.06 -10.22
N LYS A 92 6.94 3.80 -9.36
CA LYS A 92 5.93 4.79 -8.94
C LYS A 92 6.56 6.01 -8.29
N LYS A 93 7.52 5.82 -7.39
CA LYS A 93 8.26 6.92 -6.74
C LYS A 93 9.06 7.79 -7.73
N GLY A 94 9.56 7.19 -8.81
CA GLY A 94 10.30 7.88 -9.87
C GLY A 94 9.43 8.64 -10.88
N LEU A 95 8.10 8.46 -10.91
CA LEU A 95 7.23 9.06 -11.92
C LEU A 95 7.34 10.59 -11.99
N LEU A 96 7.43 11.26 -10.84
CA LEU A 96 7.57 12.71 -10.78
C LEU A 96 8.87 13.25 -11.42
N ASP A 97 9.92 12.44 -11.57
CA ASP A 97 11.15 12.85 -12.28
C ASP A 97 10.91 13.04 -13.79
N TYR A 98 9.85 12.41 -14.30
CA TYR A 98 9.48 12.45 -15.71
C TYR A 98 8.30 13.38 -16.00
N LEU A 99 7.90 14.24 -15.05
CA LEU A 99 6.76 15.16 -15.18
C LEU A 99 6.78 15.95 -16.49
N PHE A 100 7.97 16.44 -16.90
CA PHE A 100 8.15 17.21 -18.13
C PHE A 100 8.55 16.35 -19.35
N GLN A 101 8.70 15.04 -19.17
CA GLN A 101 9.15 14.10 -20.19
C GLN A 101 8.03 13.11 -20.54
N LYS A 102 6.92 13.62 -21.12
CA LYS A 102 5.70 12.84 -21.41
C LYS A 102 5.96 11.47 -22.05
N GLY A 103 6.84 11.40 -23.05
CA GLY A 103 7.16 10.14 -23.72
C GLY A 103 7.87 9.10 -22.83
N LYS A 104 8.65 9.53 -21.83
CA LYS A 104 9.23 8.62 -20.82
C LYS A 104 8.21 8.27 -19.75
N LEU A 105 7.41 9.24 -19.32
CA LEU A 105 6.35 9.05 -18.33
C LEU A 105 5.39 7.93 -18.76
N GLU A 106 4.88 7.99 -19.98
CA GLU A 106 3.95 6.98 -20.52
C GLU A 106 4.60 5.60 -20.68
N LYS A 107 5.88 5.54 -21.03
CA LYS A 107 6.63 4.27 -21.08
C LYS A 107 6.72 3.65 -19.69
N VAL A 108 7.09 4.42 -18.67
CA VAL A 108 7.18 3.93 -17.28
C VAL A 108 5.80 3.50 -16.78
N ARG A 109 4.73 4.25 -17.06
CA ARG A 109 3.35 3.84 -16.75
C ARG A 109 2.98 2.50 -17.36
N THR A 110 3.27 2.32 -18.65
CA THR A 110 3.00 1.07 -19.36
C THR A 110 3.74 -0.09 -18.70
N THR A 111 5.01 0.10 -18.32
CA THR A 111 5.78 -0.90 -17.58
C THR A 111 5.17 -1.21 -16.22
N ILE A 112 4.73 -0.19 -15.46
CA ILE A 112 4.04 -0.37 -14.18
C ILE A 112 2.77 -1.21 -14.36
N ARG A 113 1.92 -0.88 -15.34
CA ARG A 113 0.68 -1.65 -15.58
C ARG A 113 0.96 -3.09 -15.98
N SER A 114 2.00 -3.32 -16.79
CA SER A 114 2.43 -4.69 -17.14
C SER A 114 2.92 -5.47 -15.92
N ALA A 115 3.69 -4.82 -15.03
CA ALA A 115 4.17 -5.43 -13.80
C ALA A 115 3.03 -5.71 -12.80
N GLU A 116 2.08 -4.78 -12.65
CA GLU A 116 0.88 -4.95 -11.82
C GLU A 116 0.04 -6.14 -12.32
N LYS A 117 -0.13 -6.27 -13.64
CA LYS A 117 -0.83 -7.40 -14.24
C LYS A 117 -0.12 -8.73 -13.94
N ALA A 118 1.19 -8.79 -14.15
CA ALA A 118 1.99 -9.98 -13.85
C ALA A 118 1.90 -10.36 -12.35
N LEU A 119 1.93 -9.36 -11.46
CA LEU A 119 1.76 -9.57 -10.02
C LEU A 119 0.39 -10.19 -9.70
N ILE A 120 -0.69 -9.65 -10.27
CA ILE A 120 -2.05 -10.18 -10.08
C ILE A 120 -2.14 -11.63 -10.56
N GLU A 121 -1.57 -11.95 -11.72
CA GLU A 121 -1.57 -13.31 -12.28
C GLU A 121 -0.86 -14.31 -11.35
N ARG A 122 0.31 -13.96 -10.80
CA ARG A 122 1.05 -14.81 -9.86
C ARG A 122 0.33 -14.98 -8.53
N LEU A 123 -0.28 -13.90 -8.01
CA LEU A 123 -1.10 -13.97 -6.80
C LEU A 123 -2.36 -14.83 -7.01
N ALA A 124 -2.97 -14.76 -8.20
CA ALA A 124 -4.12 -15.58 -8.55
C ALA A 124 -3.75 -17.08 -8.63
N MET A 125 -2.57 -17.39 -9.17
CA MET A 125 -2.03 -18.76 -9.18
C MET A 125 -1.84 -19.28 -7.76
N ARG A 126 -1.20 -18.49 -6.88
CA ARG A 126 -1.05 -18.84 -5.46
C ARG A 126 -2.40 -19.06 -4.79
N MET A 127 -3.36 -18.17 -5.04
CA MET A 127 -4.70 -18.26 -4.47
C MET A 127 -5.43 -19.54 -4.91
N LYS A 128 -5.29 -19.93 -6.19
CA LYS A 128 -5.84 -21.17 -6.74
C LYS A 128 -5.35 -22.40 -5.99
N LEU A 129 -4.06 -22.48 -5.70
CA LEU A 129 -3.48 -23.59 -4.92
C LEU A 129 -4.00 -23.59 -3.48
N THR A 130 -4.04 -22.41 -2.86
CA THR A 130 -4.47 -22.32 -1.45
C THR A 130 -5.96 -22.52 -1.23
N LYS A 131 -6.79 -22.57 -2.28
CA LYS A 131 -8.26 -22.71 -2.16
C LYS A 131 -8.70 -23.97 -1.40
N ILE A 132 -7.88 -25.01 -1.37
CA ILE A 132 -8.16 -26.26 -0.64
C ILE A 132 -7.82 -26.20 0.87
N SER A 133 -7.23 -25.10 1.34
CA SER A 133 -6.88 -24.92 2.75
C SER A 133 -8.09 -24.82 3.66
N ALA A 134 -7.87 -25.15 4.94
CA ALA A 134 -8.83 -24.91 6.01
C ALA A 134 -9.26 -23.43 6.07
N ASP A 135 -8.31 -22.51 5.90
CA ASP A 135 -8.55 -21.06 5.86
C ASP A 135 -9.54 -20.67 4.75
N SER A 136 -9.35 -21.21 3.55
CA SER A 136 -10.20 -20.89 2.40
C SER A 136 -11.62 -21.46 2.55
N GLN A 137 -11.75 -22.65 3.13
CA GLN A 137 -13.06 -23.22 3.43
C GLN A 137 -13.79 -22.42 4.51
N ALA A 138 -13.11 -22.06 5.60
CA ALA A 138 -13.66 -21.25 6.67
C ALA A 138 -14.11 -19.87 6.16
N LEU A 139 -13.28 -19.21 5.34
CA LEU A 139 -13.61 -17.94 4.72
C LEU A 139 -14.84 -18.05 3.81
N MET A 140 -14.92 -19.11 3.00
CA MET A 140 -16.09 -19.35 2.15
C MET A 140 -17.37 -19.51 2.97
N MET A 141 -17.32 -20.22 4.10
CA MET A 141 -18.48 -20.39 5.00
C MET A 141 -18.86 -19.07 5.68
N GLN A 142 -17.89 -18.28 6.12
CA GLN A 142 -18.12 -16.94 6.66
C GLN A 142 -18.81 -16.03 5.64
N GLN A 143 -18.31 -15.99 4.41
CA GLN A 143 -18.90 -15.17 3.33
C GLN A 143 -20.34 -15.59 3.04
N ARG A 144 -20.60 -16.90 2.95
CA ARG A 144 -21.95 -17.45 2.75
C ARG A 144 -22.91 -17.07 3.88
N PHE A 145 -22.45 -17.14 5.12
CA PHE A 145 -23.23 -16.69 6.27
C PHE A 145 -23.58 -15.19 6.18
N VAL A 146 -22.62 -14.34 5.82
CA VAL A 146 -22.91 -12.90 5.65
C VAL A 146 -23.96 -12.69 4.57
N ILE A 147 -23.78 -13.31 3.39
CA ILE A 147 -24.75 -13.22 2.28
C ILE A 147 -26.15 -13.65 2.73
N SER A 148 -26.27 -14.74 3.50
CA SER A 148 -27.59 -15.20 3.96
C SER A 148 -28.31 -14.20 4.86
N LYS A 149 -27.57 -13.35 5.58
CA LYS A 149 -28.11 -12.34 6.50
C LYS A 149 -28.35 -10.97 5.89
N ILE A 150 -27.76 -10.68 4.72
CA ILE A 150 -27.87 -9.35 4.09
C ILE A 150 -28.65 -9.34 2.78
N THR A 151 -29.02 -10.51 2.24
CA THR A 151 -29.76 -10.62 0.99
C THR A 151 -31.24 -10.43 1.23
N LYS A 152 -31.80 -9.34 0.73
CA LYS A 152 -33.22 -9.02 0.82
C LYS A 152 -33.87 -8.91 -0.56
N THR A 153 -35.18 -9.04 -0.60
CA THR A 153 -36.00 -8.67 -1.77
C THR A 153 -36.14 -7.14 -1.85
N MET A 154 -36.70 -6.63 -2.94
CA MET A 154 -37.01 -5.20 -3.08
C MET A 154 -38.00 -4.67 -2.04
N ASP A 155 -38.79 -5.55 -1.43
CA ASP A 155 -39.76 -5.22 -0.38
C ASP A 155 -39.12 -5.23 1.03
N ASP A 156 -37.78 -5.24 1.11
CA ASP A 156 -36.99 -5.27 2.36
C ASP A 156 -37.21 -6.53 3.23
N VAL A 157 -37.66 -7.63 2.62
CA VAL A 157 -37.82 -8.94 3.28
C VAL A 157 -36.58 -9.79 3.05
N LEU A 158 -36.07 -10.41 4.12
CA LEU A 158 -34.92 -11.32 4.03
C LEU A 158 -35.25 -12.51 3.13
N TYR A 159 -34.38 -12.78 2.15
CA TYR A 159 -34.61 -13.85 1.17
C TYR A 159 -34.64 -15.23 1.84
N TRP A 160 -33.72 -15.46 2.80
CA TRP A 160 -33.73 -16.65 3.64
C TRP A 160 -34.18 -16.30 5.06
N ALA A 161 -35.44 -16.56 5.38
CA ALA A 161 -36.01 -16.23 6.69
C ALA A 161 -35.31 -16.95 7.87
N THR A 162 -34.69 -18.11 7.63
CA THR A 162 -34.00 -18.90 8.67
C THR A 162 -32.70 -19.49 8.13
N ASP A 163 -31.77 -19.82 9.03
CA ASP A 163 -30.51 -20.50 8.66
C ASP A 163 -30.78 -21.86 8.00
N LYS A 164 -31.82 -22.55 8.44
CA LYS A 164 -32.24 -23.81 7.82
C LYS A 164 -32.67 -23.60 6.36
N ALA A 165 -33.46 -22.55 6.08
CA ALA A 165 -33.87 -22.24 4.71
C ALA A 165 -32.67 -21.94 3.79
N PHE A 166 -31.61 -21.31 4.31
CA PHE A 166 -30.37 -21.10 3.56
C PHE A 166 -29.59 -22.41 3.33
N LEU A 167 -29.49 -23.27 4.34
CA LEU A 167 -28.78 -24.55 4.23
C LEU A 167 -29.51 -25.55 3.32
N ASP A 168 -30.83 -25.51 3.29
CA ASP A 168 -31.66 -26.38 2.45
C ASP A 168 -31.72 -25.89 0.98
N ASP A 169 -31.31 -24.64 0.72
CA ASP A 169 -31.32 -24.06 -0.63
C ASP A 169 -30.29 -24.74 -1.56
N GLN A 170 -30.80 -25.31 -2.64
CA GLN A 170 -30.00 -26.04 -3.62
C GLN A 170 -29.39 -25.12 -4.70
N ASN A 171 -29.73 -23.83 -4.72
CA ASN A 171 -29.24 -22.88 -5.71
C ASN A 171 -27.83 -22.36 -5.36
N VAL A 172 -26.86 -23.27 -5.43
CA VAL A 172 -25.44 -22.98 -5.18
C VAL A 172 -24.89 -21.92 -6.14
N GLU A 173 -25.41 -21.87 -7.38
CA GLU A 173 -25.02 -20.89 -8.39
C GLU A 173 -25.41 -19.47 -7.97
N LEU A 174 -26.66 -19.26 -7.53
CA LEU A 174 -27.12 -17.98 -7.00
C LEU A 174 -26.28 -17.53 -5.81
N ILE A 175 -26.04 -18.41 -4.83
CA ILE A 175 -25.25 -18.08 -3.65
C ILE A 175 -23.83 -17.65 -4.05
N ASN A 176 -23.17 -18.42 -4.93
CA ASN A 176 -21.83 -18.08 -5.39
C ASN A 176 -21.81 -16.76 -6.18
N LYS A 177 -22.85 -16.48 -6.97
CA LYS A 177 -23.00 -15.21 -7.68
C LYS A 177 -23.15 -14.03 -6.71
N LEU A 178 -23.98 -14.17 -5.68
CA LEU A 178 -24.17 -13.14 -4.64
C LEU A 178 -22.88 -12.89 -3.86
N VAL A 179 -22.16 -13.94 -3.46
CA VAL A 179 -20.84 -13.84 -2.82
C VAL A 179 -19.84 -13.11 -3.73
N SER A 180 -19.76 -13.49 -5.01
CA SER A 180 -18.83 -12.86 -5.96
C SER A 180 -19.16 -11.39 -6.14
N ILE A 181 -20.43 -11.03 -6.35
CA ILE A 181 -20.85 -9.63 -6.53
C ILE A 181 -20.55 -8.79 -5.29
N PHE A 182 -20.87 -9.30 -4.09
CA PHE A 182 -20.66 -8.55 -2.86
C PHE A 182 -19.17 -8.33 -2.54
N TYR A 183 -18.34 -9.38 -2.64
CA TYR A 183 -16.95 -9.34 -2.20
C TYR A 183 -15.94 -8.98 -3.31
N GLN A 184 -16.31 -9.16 -4.58
CA GLN A 184 -15.43 -8.99 -5.73
C GLN A 184 -15.98 -7.98 -6.75
N GLY A 185 -17.28 -7.73 -6.73
CA GLY A 185 -18.01 -6.97 -7.74
C GLY A 185 -18.19 -5.49 -7.43
N SER A 186 -17.21 -4.80 -6.82
CA SER A 186 -17.31 -3.34 -6.74
C SER A 186 -17.27 -2.76 -8.17
N SER A 187 -18.40 -2.28 -8.67
CA SER A 187 -18.48 -1.66 -10.00
C SER A 187 -17.74 -0.32 -10.08
N VAL A 188 -17.29 0.21 -8.94
CA VAL A 188 -16.65 1.52 -8.84
C VAL A 188 -15.15 1.36 -8.72
N SER A 189 -14.43 1.86 -9.71
CA SER A 189 -12.96 1.89 -9.70
C SER A 189 -12.41 2.91 -8.71
N VAL A 190 -11.18 2.68 -8.24
CA VAL A 190 -10.46 3.64 -7.38
C VAL A 190 -10.34 5.01 -8.05
N ASN A 191 -10.12 5.06 -9.37
CA ASN A 191 -10.03 6.31 -10.12
C ASN A 191 -11.35 7.09 -10.08
N GLN A 192 -12.49 6.40 -10.20
CA GLN A 192 -13.81 7.04 -10.06
C GLN A 192 -14.03 7.58 -8.65
N MET A 193 -13.64 6.82 -7.62
CA MET A 193 -13.70 7.28 -6.22
C MET A 193 -12.84 8.52 -5.98
N ARG A 194 -11.61 8.52 -6.50
CA ARG A 194 -10.67 9.63 -6.40
C ARG A 194 -11.16 10.87 -7.14
N GLU A 195 -11.69 10.70 -8.35
CA GLU A 195 -12.31 11.78 -9.11
C GLU A 195 -13.52 12.37 -8.35
N LEU A 196 -14.39 11.52 -7.81
CA LEU A 196 -15.56 11.96 -7.04
C LEU A 196 -15.16 12.70 -5.77
N ALA A 197 -14.16 12.19 -5.03
CA ALA A 197 -13.64 12.81 -3.81
C ALA A 197 -13.12 14.24 -4.02
N ARG A 198 -12.53 14.54 -5.19
CA ARG A 198 -11.93 15.86 -5.49
C ARG A 198 -12.81 16.80 -6.32
N THR A 199 -13.99 16.35 -6.79
CA THR A 199 -14.85 17.13 -7.69
C THR A 199 -16.27 17.32 -7.14
N HIS A 200 -17.00 18.27 -7.72
CA HIS A 200 -18.44 18.41 -7.46
C HIS A 200 -19.23 17.21 -8.02
N PRO A 201 -20.41 16.88 -7.44
CA PRO A 201 -21.08 17.58 -6.34
C PRO A 201 -20.55 17.21 -4.95
N TRP A 202 -19.92 16.03 -4.82
CA TRP A 202 -19.49 15.48 -3.53
C TRP A 202 -18.54 16.40 -2.76
N ARG A 203 -17.54 17.01 -3.41
CA ARG A 203 -16.58 17.91 -2.73
C ARG A 203 -17.25 19.05 -1.96
N GLY A 204 -18.37 19.57 -2.48
CA GLY A 204 -19.17 20.59 -1.82
C GLY A 204 -19.91 20.05 -0.59
N LEU A 205 -20.55 18.88 -0.72
CA LEU A 205 -21.23 18.20 0.39
C LEU A 205 -20.25 17.83 1.52
N TRP A 206 -19.07 17.35 1.17
CA TRP A 206 -17.99 17.02 2.10
C TRP A 206 -17.58 18.25 2.93
N MET A 207 -17.37 19.41 2.30
CA MET A 207 -17.03 20.65 3.03
C MET A 207 -18.16 21.15 3.92
N ALA A 208 -19.40 21.10 3.44
CA ALA A 208 -20.55 21.53 4.22
C ALA A 208 -20.75 20.68 5.48
N ASN A 209 -20.36 19.41 5.45
CA ASN A 209 -20.61 18.45 6.53
C ASN A 209 -19.35 18.00 7.29
N LYS A 210 -18.16 18.59 7.02
CA LYS A 210 -16.88 18.17 7.62
C LYS A 210 -16.92 18.10 9.15
N ASN A 211 -17.70 18.98 9.78
CA ASN A 211 -17.81 19.08 11.25
C ASN A 211 -18.99 18.31 11.85
N ASN A 212 -19.91 17.78 11.02
CA ASN A 212 -21.17 17.17 11.50
C ASN A 212 -21.08 15.65 11.67
N GLY A 213 -20.06 14.98 11.10
CA GLY A 213 -19.78 13.56 11.32
C GLY A 213 -20.78 12.55 10.72
N HIS A 214 -21.90 13.01 10.16
CA HIS A 214 -22.97 12.17 9.62
C HIS A 214 -23.12 12.32 8.10
N TRP A 215 -22.21 11.73 7.32
CA TRP A 215 -22.24 11.86 5.84
C TRP A 215 -23.29 10.98 5.15
N PHE A 216 -23.64 9.84 5.75
CA PHE A 216 -24.56 8.86 5.16
C PHE A 216 -25.71 8.46 6.09
N ASN A 217 -26.01 9.27 7.12
CA ASN A 217 -27.01 8.98 8.16
C ASN A 217 -26.81 7.62 8.85
N LYS A 218 -25.56 7.15 8.93
CA LYS A 218 -25.15 5.88 9.53
C LYS A 218 -23.94 6.08 10.43
N SER A 219 -23.74 5.18 11.38
CA SER A 219 -22.47 5.09 12.11
C SER A 219 -21.33 4.72 11.15
N PRO A 220 -20.09 5.20 11.33
CA PRO A 220 -18.94 4.80 10.52
C PRO A 220 -18.76 3.26 10.40
N GLU A 221 -19.15 2.52 11.43
CA GLU A 221 -19.07 1.04 11.49
C GLU A 221 -20.04 0.33 10.53
N GLU A 222 -21.11 1.03 10.16
CA GLU A 222 -22.20 0.58 9.30
C GLU A 222 -22.10 1.15 7.87
N CYS A 223 -21.11 1.99 7.62
CA CYS A 223 -20.78 2.45 6.27
C CYS A 223 -20.31 1.26 5.43
N SER A 224 -20.79 1.19 4.19
CA SER A 224 -20.29 0.25 3.18
C SER A 224 -18.83 0.55 2.83
N ASP A 225 -18.13 -0.42 2.25
CA ASP A 225 -16.74 -0.26 1.82
C ASP A 225 -16.57 0.92 0.83
N LEU A 226 -17.57 1.15 -0.03
CA LEU A 226 -17.57 2.27 -0.98
C LEU A 226 -17.75 3.63 -0.28
N GLN A 227 -18.61 3.69 0.74
CA GLN A 227 -18.79 4.89 1.56
C GLN A 227 -17.51 5.19 2.34
N GLN A 228 -16.91 4.18 2.98
CA GLN A 228 -15.64 4.32 3.68
C GLN A 228 -14.51 4.75 2.74
N ALA A 229 -14.43 4.16 1.54
CA ALA A 229 -13.44 4.55 0.52
C ALA A 229 -13.62 6.01 0.09
N LEU A 230 -14.85 6.47 -0.13
CA LEU A 230 -15.12 7.86 -0.50
C LEU A 230 -14.72 8.83 0.61
N LEU A 231 -15.03 8.51 1.87
CA LEU A 231 -14.59 9.30 3.03
C LEU A 231 -13.06 9.33 3.15
N TYR A 232 -12.42 8.17 3.01
CA TYR A 232 -10.97 8.03 3.04
C TYR A 232 -10.28 8.91 1.99
N TRP A 233 -10.72 8.82 0.73
CA TRP A 233 -10.16 9.65 -0.34
C TRP A 233 -10.44 11.14 -0.11
N SER A 234 -11.60 11.50 0.44
CA SER A 234 -11.93 12.90 0.78
C SER A 234 -10.96 13.47 1.82
N CYS A 235 -10.65 12.69 2.86
CA CYS A 235 -9.63 13.05 3.85
C CYS A 235 -8.25 13.20 3.21
N ILE A 236 -7.86 12.28 2.31
CA ILE A 236 -6.59 12.38 1.59
C ILE A 236 -6.50 13.68 0.80
N TYR A 237 -7.56 14.05 0.08
CA TYR A 237 -7.55 15.29 -0.69
C TYR A 237 -7.53 16.53 0.19
N ASP A 238 -8.19 16.52 1.36
CA ASP A 238 -8.04 17.59 2.33
C ASP A 238 -6.57 17.76 2.75
N VAL A 239 -5.87 16.66 3.08
CA VAL A 239 -4.43 16.70 3.39
C VAL A 239 -3.61 17.30 2.24
N VAL A 240 -3.91 16.93 0.99
CA VAL A 240 -3.23 17.48 -0.19
C VAL A 240 -3.48 18.98 -0.34
N PHE A 241 -4.73 19.43 -0.13
CA PHE A 241 -5.11 20.83 -0.28
C PHE A 241 -4.62 21.72 0.87
N GLU A 242 -4.47 21.16 2.07
CA GLU A 242 -4.01 21.82 3.29
C GLU A 242 -2.48 21.75 3.48
N SER A 243 -1.76 20.94 2.68
CA SER A 243 -0.31 20.79 2.74
C SER A 243 0.44 22.10 2.39
N MET A 244 1.46 22.44 3.18
CA MET A 244 2.36 23.56 2.88
C MET A 244 3.15 23.33 1.58
N ASP A 245 3.54 22.08 1.31
CA ASP A 245 4.22 21.63 0.10
C ASP A 245 3.21 21.15 -0.96
N ARG A 246 2.09 21.87 -1.13
CA ARG A 246 1.00 21.46 -2.03
C ARG A 246 1.51 21.20 -3.46
N PRO A 247 1.21 20.04 -4.08
CA PRO A 247 1.57 19.78 -5.47
C PRO A 247 0.77 20.66 -6.44
N ILE A 248 1.33 20.89 -7.63
CA ILE A 248 0.64 21.63 -8.70
C ILE A 248 -0.64 20.92 -9.14
N LYS A 249 -1.58 21.67 -9.70
CA LYS A 249 -2.90 21.17 -10.12
C LYS A 249 -2.80 19.93 -11.02
N ASP A 250 -1.91 19.94 -12.01
CA ASP A 250 -1.71 18.83 -12.94
C ASP A 250 -1.29 17.52 -12.23
N VAL A 251 -0.56 17.62 -11.11
CA VAL A 251 -0.19 16.46 -10.28
C VAL A 251 -1.37 16.00 -9.43
N VAL A 252 -2.21 16.91 -8.94
CA VAL A 252 -3.41 16.56 -8.14
C VAL A 252 -4.48 15.84 -8.98
N GLU A 253 -4.61 16.22 -10.26
CA GLU A 253 -5.58 15.63 -11.18
C GLU A 253 -5.14 14.27 -11.74
N ASP A 254 -3.84 13.96 -11.66
CA ASP A 254 -3.25 12.73 -12.16
C ASP A 254 -2.93 11.76 -11.01
N ASP A 255 -3.70 10.67 -10.91
CA ASP A 255 -3.62 9.76 -9.77
C ASP A 255 -2.23 9.13 -9.59
N ASP A 256 -1.55 8.77 -10.68
CA ASP A 256 -0.23 8.15 -10.63
C ASP A 256 0.85 9.15 -10.16
N LEU A 257 0.75 10.42 -10.58
CA LEU A 257 1.66 11.47 -10.14
C LEU A 257 1.41 11.88 -8.68
N LEU A 258 0.15 11.92 -8.26
CA LEU A 258 -0.21 12.20 -6.88
C LEU A 258 0.30 11.08 -5.93
N ASP A 259 0.17 9.82 -6.34
CA ASP A 259 0.72 8.68 -5.58
C ASP A 259 2.24 8.76 -5.47
N SER A 260 2.92 9.14 -6.56
CA SER A 260 4.35 9.44 -6.56
C SER A 260 4.73 10.56 -5.60
N TRP A 261 3.89 11.59 -5.49
CA TRP A 261 4.08 12.69 -4.54
C TRP A 261 3.97 12.20 -3.09
N PHE A 262 2.97 11.39 -2.75
CA PHE A 262 2.84 10.79 -1.41
C PHE A 262 4.08 9.99 -1.01
N LEU A 263 4.60 9.15 -1.92
CA LEU A 263 5.81 8.37 -1.69
C LEU A 263 7.02 9.27 -1.36
N ARG A 264 7.19 10.38 -2.10
CA ARG A 264 8.27 11.35 -1.82
C ARG A 264 8.10 12.06 -0.49
N GLN A 265 6.87 12.39 -0.11
CA GLN A 265 6.61 13.02 1.19
C GLN A 265 6.93 12.05 2.33
N ALA A 266 6.57 10.77 2.20
CA ALA A 266 6.95 9.75 3.17
C ALA A 266 8.48 9.65 3.31
N ASP A 267 9.23 9.65 2.21
CA ASP A 267 10.69 9.63 2.25
C ASP A 267 11.28 10.89 2.92
N LYS A 268 10.70 12.06 2.66
CA LYS A 268 11.15 13.31 3.29
C LYS A 268 10.97 13.24 4.81
N VAL A 269 9.80 12.78 5.27
CA VAL A 269 9.50 12.62 6.69
C VAL A 269 10.45 11.59 7.33
N GLU A 270 10.68 10.45 6.66
CA GLU A 270 11.60 9.44 7.17
C GLU A 270 13.04 9.95 7.24
N LYS A 271 13.50 10.67 6.21
CA LYS A 271 14.83 11.31 6.21
C LYS A 271 14.95 12.35 7.31
N HIS A 272 13.95 13.22 7.48
CA HIS A 272 13.96 14.22 8.55
C HIS A 272 13.95 13.55 9.92
N ALA A 273 13.09 12.56 10.16
CA ALA A 273 13.05 11.82 11.42
C ALA A 273 14.39 11.12 11.72
N ARG A 274 15.03 10.53 10.71
CA ARG A 274 16.39 9.99 10.83
C ARG A 274 17.38 11.11 11.17
N GLU A 275 17.39 12.21 10.43
CA GLU A 275 18.26 13.36 10.70
C GLU A 275 18.06 13.92 12.12
N GLU A 276 16.83 13.95 12.64
CA GLU A 276 16.53 14.42 14.00
C GLU A 276 16.93 13.45 15.10
N LEU A 277 16.74 12.14 14.91
CA LEU A 277 17.26 11.12 15.84
C LEU A 277 18.79 11.19 15.97
N PHE A 278 19.47 11.68 14.94
CA PHE A 278 20.93 11.81 14.88
C PHE A 278 21.42 13.26 14.90
N LYS A 279 20.54 14.26 15.10
CA LYS A 279 20.96 15.57 15.61
C LYS A 279 21.58 15.23 16.96
N PRO A 280 22.90 15.37 17.12
CA PRO A 280 23.51 14.92 18.36
C PRO A 280 22.85 15.72 19.51
N GLN A 281 22.89 15.19 20.73
CA GLN A 281 22.78 16.01 21.93
C GLN A 281 24.00 16.98 22.02
N THR A 282 24.25 17.75 20.96
CA THR A 282 25.42 18.60 20.72
C THR A 282 25.32 19.96 21.37
N ASP A 283 24.26 20.28 22.09
CA ASP A 283 24.27 21.48 22.94
C ASP A 283 25.28 21.38 24.10
N LYS A 284 25.89 20.21 24.34
CA LYS A 284 26.99 20.05 25.31
C LYS A 284 28.36 19.73 24.72
N MET A 285 28.49 19.54 23.41
CA MET A 285 29.79 19.38 22.75
C MET A 285 29.98 20.47 21.71
N LYS A 286 30.39 21.65 22.20
CA LYS A 286 30.98 22.70 21.37
C LYS A 286 31.93 22.05 20.36
N HIS A 287 31.61 22.21 19.08
CA HIS A 287 32.46 21.86 17.97
C HIS A 287 33.87 22.41 18.23
N LYS A 288 34.82 21.52 18.57
CA LYS A 288 36.23 21.84 18.37
C LYS A 288 36.46 21.69 16.88
N ASP A 289 36.77 22.80 16.22
CA ASP A 289 37.11 22.88 14.81
C ASP A 289 38.03 21.73 14.39
N GLY A 290 37.64 20.99 13.34
CA GLY A 290 38.49 20.00 12.67
C GLY A 290 38.12 18.52 12.79
N ARG A 291 37.03 18.12 13.48
CA ARG A 291 36.59 16.70 13.48
C ARG A 291 35.57 16.44 12.37
N GLN A 292 35.99 15.70 11.33
CA GLN A 292 35.13 15.29 10.20
C GLN A 292 34.33 14.00 10.46
N GLU A 293 34.63 13.25 11.53
CA GLU A 293 34.01 11.95 11.82
C GLU A 293 33.36 11.93 13.22
N GLN A 294 32.19 11.30 13.31
CA GLN A 294 31.49 11.04 14.57
C GLN A 294 31.43 9.53 14.81
N PHE A 295 31.88 9.11 15.99
CA PHE A 295 31.85 7.71 16.40
C PHE A 295 30.66 7.48 17.32
N ILE A 296 29.75 6.59 16.90
CA ILE A 296 28.61 6.15 17.71
C ILE A 296 28.92 4.74 18.21
N ILE A 297 28.97 4.59 19.54
CA ILE A 297 29.18 3.28 20.17
C ILE A 297 27.84 2.55 20.21
N THR A 298 27.80 1.32 19.71
CA THR A 298 26.58 0.52 19.60
C THR A 298 26.90 -0.99 19.54
N ASP A 299 25.89 -1.84 19.64
CA ASP A 299 26.03 -3.29 19.48
C ASP A 299 26.21 -3.68 18.00
N LYS A 300 26.51 -4.95 17.70
CA LYS A 300 26.77 -5.39 16.31
C LYS A 300 25.58 -5.10 15.38
N THR A 301 24.36 -5.27 15.88
CA THR A 301 23.11 -5.00 15.15
C THR A 301 22.87 -3.51 14.92
N GLY A 302 23.25 -2.66 15.88
CA GLY A 302 23.16 -1.22 15.76
C GLY A 302 24.27 -0.64 14.88
N ALA A 303 25.42 -1.30 14.78
CA ALA A 303 26.53 -0.86 13.93
C ALA A 303 26.15 -0.87 12.44
N GLU A 304 25.41 -1.88 12.00
CA GLU A 304 24.86 -1.94 10.63
C GLU A 304 23.88 -0.80 10.38
N LYS A 305 23.03 -0.48 11.36
CA LYS A 305 22.11 0.66 11.29
C LYS A 305 22.88 1.97 11.20
N VAL A 306 23.86 2.21 12.08
CA VAL A 306 24.74 3.39 12.04
C VAL A 306 25.47 3.51 10.70
N TYR A 307 25.98 2.40 10.16
CA TYR A 307 26.64 2.38 8.86
C TYR A 307 25.68 2.75 7.71
N SER A 308 24.45 2.25 7.74
CA SER A 308 23.41 2.51 6.73
C SER A 308 22.97 3.98 6.67
N LEU A 309 23.21 4.76 7.72
CA LEU A 309 22.87 6.19 7.78
C LEU A 309 23.80 7.07 6.96
N ASN A 310 25.02 6.58 6.67
CA ASN A 310 25.93 7.31 5.81
C ASN A 310 25.38 7.34 4.38
N ASP A 311 25.52 8.47 3.70
CA ASP A 311 25.22 8.56 2.28
C ASP A 311 26.11 7.58 1.46
N PRO A 312 25.74 7.28 0.19
CA PRO A 312 26.50 6.35 -0.63
C PRO A 312 28.01 6.68 -0.78
N ILE A 313 28.37 7.96 -0.78
CA ILE A 313 29.76 8.42 -0.93
C ILE A 313 30.54 8.16 0.36
N ASN A 314 29.96 8.51 1.51
CA ASN A 314 30.56 8.28 2.82
C ASN A 314 30.67 6.78 3.14
N ARG A 315 29.68 5.96 2.77
CA ARG A 315 29.80 4.48 2.88
C ARG A 315 30.95 3.94 2.04
N ALA A 316 31.11 4.44 0.81
CA ALA A 316 32.24 4.05 -0.04
C ALA A 316 33.59 4.44 0.59
N ARG A 317 33.69 5.64 1.19
CA ARG A 317 34.88 6.11 1.91
C ARG A 317 35.21 5.22 3.11
N ILE A 318 34.22 4.90 3.96
CA ILE A 318 34.40 4.01 5.12
C ILE A 318 34.84 2.61 4.68
N LYS A 319 34.22 2.05 3.63
CA LYS A 319 34.58 0.73 3.09
C LYS A 319 36.02 0.71 2.57
N ALA A 320 36.44 1.76 1.87
CA ALA A 320 37.83 1.90 1.41
C ALA A 320 38.82 2.00 2.58
N LYS A 321 38.48 2.72 3.66
CA LYS A 321 39.28 2.75 4.90
C LYS A 321 39.41 1.36 5.53
N GLN A 322 38.28 0.67 5.71
CA GLN A 322 38.25 -0.66 6.33
C GLN A 322 39.08 -1.68 5.54
N GLN A 323 39.05 -1.64 4.21
CA GLN A 323 39.87 -2.51 3.35
C GLN A 323 41.37 -2.29 3.56
N VAL A 324 41.80 -1.04 3.73
CA VAL A 324 43.21 -0.69 3.94
C VAL A 324 43.68 -1.09 5.34
N ILE A 325 42.85 -0.84 6.36
CA ILE A 325 43.08 -1.23 7.75
C ILE A 325 43.15 -2.76 7.89
N SER A 326 42.29 -3.51 7.19
CA SER A 326 42.31 -4.98 7.24
C SER A 326 43.60 -5.60 6.68
N LYS A 327 44.35 -4.86 5.85
CA LYS A 327 45.56 -5.36 5.18
C LYS A 327 46.86 -4.97 5.89
N HIS A 328 46.83 -4.04 6.84
CA HIS A 328 48.02 -3.52 7.49
C HIS A 328 47.76 -3.36 8.99
N GLU A 329 48.63 -3.93 9.84
CA GLU A 329 48.49 -3.83 11.31
C GLU A 329 48.59 -2.39 11.83
N VAL A 330 49.42 -1.54 11.19
CA VAL A 330 49.56 -0.13 11.54
C VAL A 330 49.73 0.71 10.28
N ILE A 331 48.85 1.69 10.08
CA ILE A 331 48.94 2.68 9.00
C ILE A 331 48.90 4.09 9.58
N LYS A 332 49.74 4.98 9.03
CA LYS A 332 49.68 6.41 9.30
C LYS A 332 48.53 7.05 8.52
N GLU A 333 47.78 7.96 9.14
CA GLU A 333 46.63 8.64 8.53
C GLU A 333 46.93 9.26 7.16
N GLN A 334 48.10 9.87 6.98
CA GLN A 334 48.55 10.43 5.69
C GLN A 334 48.59 9.42 4.51
N ASN A 335 48.65 8.12 4.82
CA ASN A 335 48.66 7.04 3.84
C ASN A 335 47.26 6.46 3.60
N MET A 336 46.23 6.95 4.30
CA MET A 336 44.85 6.56 4.07
C MET A 336 44.36 7.11 2.72
N PRO A 337 43.56 6.35 1.95
CA PRO A 337 43.14 6.75 0.60
C PRO A 337 42.43 8.10 0.55
N ASP A 338 41.66 8.42 1.58
CA ASP A 338 40.90 9.65 1.65
C ASP A 338 41.77 10.84 2.05
N SER A 339 42.70 10.68 2.99
CA SER A 339 43.66 11.73 3.34
C SER A 339 44.56 12.06 2.13
N GLN A 340 44.94 11.06 1.33
CA GLN A 340 45.65 11.27 0.06
C GLN A 340 44.80 12.01 -0.97
N MET A 341 43.52 11.68 -1.07
CA MET A 341 42.59 12.35 -1.98
C MET A 341 42.37 13.82 -1.58
N GLU A 342 42.23 14.10 -0.28
CA GLU A 342 42.09 15.44 0.26
C GLU A 342 43.36 16.27 0.06
N MET A 343 44.55 15.70 0.31
CA MET A 343 45.84 16.34 0.00
C MET A 343 45.98 16.67 -1.49
N ARG A 344 45.53 15.78 -2.39
CA ARG A 344 45.52 16.05 -3.84
C ARG A 344 44.57 17.18 -4.19
N GLN A 345 43.37 17.21 -3.61
CA GLN A 345 42.40 18.27 -3.86
C GLN A 345 42.88 19.64 -3.35
N LEU A 346 43.51 19.68 -2.18
CA LEU A 346 44.12 20.89 -1.62
C LEU A 346 45.28 21.38 -2.50
N ALA A 347 46.16 20.48 -2.95
CA ALA A 347 47.23 20.81 -3.88
C ALA A 347 46.70 21.35 -5.21
N MET A 348 45.65 20.75 -5.78
CA MET A 348 45.00 21.23 -7.00
C MET A 348 44.34 22.60 -6.81
N LYS A 349 43.66 22.84 -5.68
CA LYS A 349 43.08 24.16 -5.35
C LYS A 349 44.17 25.23 -5.25
N GLN A 350 45.26 24.95 -4.54
CA GLN A 350 46.39 25.89 -4.41
C GLN A 350 47.06 26.20 -5.76
N CYS A 351 47.18 25.21 -6.66
CA CYS A 351 47.65 25.46 -8.03
C CYS A 351 46.68 26.36 -8.81
N ARG A 352 45.36 26.13 -8.67
CA ARG A 352 44.33 26.92 -9.36
C ARG A 352 44.29 28.37 -8.88
N ASP A 353 44.46 28.60 -7.59
CA ASP A 353 44.46 29.94 -6.99
C ASP A 353 45.72 30.72 -7.36
N LYS A 354 46.88 30.04 -7.47
CA LYS A 354 48.12 30.65 -8.00
C LYS A 354 48.03 31.05 -9.46
N ILE A 355 47.22 30.36 -10.27
CA ILE A 355 46.98 30.70 -11.67
C ILE A 355 46.02 31.89 -11.79
N LYS A 356 45.00 31.99 -10.94
CA LYS A 356 44.05 33.12 -10.92
C LYS A 356 44.65 34.41 -10.36
N GLY A 357 45.62 34.33 -9.45
CA GLY A 357 46.31 35.51 -8.87
C GLY A 357 47.40 36.13 -9.75
N ARG A 358 47.59 35.66 -10.98
CA ARG A 358 48.58 36.18 -11.96
C ARG A 358 47.93 36.75 -13.24
N GLY A 359 46.61 36.93 -13.24
CA GLY A 359 45.85 37.56 -14.32
C GLY A 359 45.66 39.05 -14.10
#